data_AF-A0A2P4SXW8-F1
#
_entry.id   AF-A0A2P4SXW8-F1
#
_cell.length_a   1.000
_cell.length_b   1.000
_cell.length_c   1.000
_cell.angle_alpha   90.00
_cell.angle_beta   90.00
_cell.angle_gamma   90.00
#
_symmetry.space_group_name_H-M   'P 1'
#
loop_
_entity.id
_entity.type
_entity.pdbx_description
1 polymer ?
#
loop_
_entity_poly.entity_id
_entity_poly.type
_entity_poly.pdbx_seq_one_letter_code
_entity_poly.pdbx_strand_id
1 'polypeptide(L)'
;MGLCYGAVLSGGTWPGRATANSTALQLQRAVTLESFSVLLAQLLGRSLGMGFDDGRGCRCPTHTCVMESAALHISGTKAFSSCSTADLEQFLRRDGGRCLLHGPPLQGSSPHRTPVCGNSVVERGEQCDCGSTEVCTAPSPYTAFKAPNTPCRPPTDAQCDLPEFCNGSSASCPPDVYVQDGHSCEHGTGYCYRGRCQSAELQCQQLYGKGSRSAPMVCYEELNGQRDRFGHCGYHSRHGYRACAWRNLRCGKLICTYPHSAPLETDTAAVVYAQVRGQLCVSLDLLNAPASQDPLLVPAGTKCGSEMVCNNRRHCHCHPGWKPPDCRQRGSRLGGSIDSGVQLPQRGSPQHRTQRNAARKGALLAACLLLPAVPVAVLLLLLRRELRVRRFRNGEHIAEERSEGAEEEQKEEDEAEGNAAERGGSE
;
A
#
# COMPACT_ATOMS: atom_id res chain seq x y z
N MET A 1 -8.65 9.20 17.71
CA MET A 1 -9.98 8.59 17.95
C MET A 1 -10.40 7.87 16.67
N GLY A 2 -10.30 6.54 16.66
CA GLY A 2 -10.80 5.74 15.55
C GLY A 2 -12.26 5.43 15.80
N LEU A 3 -13.16 6.08 15.06
CA LEU A 3 -14.59 5.76 15.07
C LEU A 3 -14.79 4.40 14.39
N CYS A 4 -15.49 3.46 15.03
CA CYS A 4 -15.94 2.25 14.34
C CYS A 4 -16.94 2.70 13.26
N TYR A 5 -16.57 2.56 11.99
CA TYR A 5 -17.53 2.59 10.89
C TYR A 5 -17.43 1.25 10.17
N GLY A 6 -18.58 0.61 9.95
CA GLY A 6 -18.68 -0.58 9.11
C GLY A 6 -18.58 -0.17 7.63
N ALA A 7 -17.75 -0.86 6.87
CA ALA A 7 -17.72 -0.77 5.41
C ALA A 7 -18.76 -1.72 4.81
N VAL A 8 -19.76 -1.17 4.13
CA VAL A 8 -20.77 -1.91 3.36
C VAL A 8 -20.53 -1.68 1.86
N LEU A 9 -19.69 -2.50 1.22
CA LEU A 9 -19.64 -2.46 -0.24
C LEU A 9 -20.89 -3.16 -0.80
N SER A 10 -21.52 -2.51 -1.77
CA SER A 10 -22.65 -2.99 -2.56
C SER A 10 -22.57 -4.49 -2.83
N GLY A 11 -23.48 -5.26 -2.22
CA GLY A 11 -23.67 -6.69 -2.50
C GLY A 11 -22.91 -7.69 -1.62
N GLY A 12 -22.11 -7.27 -0.63
CA GLY A 12 -21.54 -8.23 0.32
C GLY A 12 -20.62 -7.61 1.38
N THR A 13 -20.86 -7.95 2.65
CA THR A 13 -19.85 -7.82 3.71
C THR A 13 -18.86 -8.99 3.63
N TRP A 14 -17.68 -8.89 4.23
CA TRP A 14 -16.74 -10.02 4.35
C TRP A 14 -16.38 -10.17 5.84
N PRO A 15 -16.12 -11.40 6.34
CA PRO A 15 -15.75 -11.63 7.73
C PRO A 15 -14.63 -10.69 8.20
N GLY A 16 -14.86 -9.94 9.27
CA GLY A 16 -13.82 -9.29 10.07
C GLY A 16 -13.37 -7.88 9.65
N ARG A 17 -14.29 -7.04 9.17
CA ARG A 17 -14.00 -5.71 8.59
C ARG A 17 -14.58 -4.50 9.34
N ALA A 18 -14.70 -4.57 10.67
CA ALA A 18 -15.30 -3.51 11.51
C ALA A 18 -14.59 -2.13 11.51
N THR A 19 -13.47 -1.94 10.78
CA THR A 19 -12.62 -0.73 10.84
C THR A 19 -12.39 -0.01 9.49
N ALA A 20 -13.21 -0.26 8.46
CA ALA A 20 -13.03 0.33 7.13
C ALA A 20 -14.13 1.37 6.79
N ASN A 21 -13.73 2.43 6.05
CA ASN A 21 -14.52 3.60 5.69
C ASN A 21 -15.99 3.35 5.32
N SER A 22 -16.84 4.26 5.78
CA SER A 22 -18.29 4.26 5.67
C SER A 22 -18.79 4.18 4.23
N THR A 23 -19.71 3.25 3.99
CA THR A 23 -20.53 3.20 2.77
C THR A 23 -21.98 2.90 3.18
N ALA A 24 -22.92 3.62 2.58
CA ALA A 24 -24.35 3.53 2.89
C ALA A 24 -25.01 2.40 2.09
N LEU A 25 -25.90 1.66 2.74
CA LEU A 25 -26.76 0.66 2.10
C LEU A 25 -28.02 1.36 1.58
N GLN A 26 -28.27 1.31 0.27
CA GLN A 26 -29.51 1.78 -0.33
C GLN A 26 -30.34 0.56 -0.75
N LEU A 27 -31.38 0.24 0.03
CA LEU A 27 -32.27 -0.89 -0.22
C LEU A 27 -33.46 -0.40 -1.07
N GLN A 28 -33.60 -0.93 -2.30
CA GLN A 28 -34.62 -0.51 -3.27
C GLN A 28 -35.91 -1.35 -3.24
N ARG A 29 -36.09 -2.28 -2.30
CA ARG A 29 -37.28 -3.16 -2.23
C ARG A 29 -38.03 -3.01 -0.91
N ALA A 30 -39.35 -3.21 -0.95
CA ALA A 30 -40.20 -3.34 0.23
C ALA A 30 -39.80 -4.60 0.99
N VAL A 31 -39.04 -4.42 2.07
CA VAL A 31 -38.60 -5.49 2.97
C VAL A 31 -39.34 -5.32 4.29
N THR A 32 -39.83 -6.43 4.86
CA THR A 32 -40.47 -6.40 6.19
C THR A 32 -39.45 -5.99 7.25
N LEU A 33 -39.90 -5.42 8.36
CA LEU A 33 -39.02 -5.04 9.46
C LEU A 33 -38.19 -6.24 9.97
N GLU A 34 -38.80 -7.43 9.99
CA GLU A 34 -38.15 -8.68 10.39
C GLU A 34 -37.03 -9.08 9.42
N SER A 35 -37.31 -9.13 8.11
CA SER A 35 -36.28 -9.46 7.11
C SER A 35 -35.17 -8.41 7.08
N PHE A 36 -35.50 -7.13 7.31
CA PHE A 36 -34.51 -6.06 7.41
C PHE A 36 -33.62 -6.21 8.65
N SER A 37 -34.19 -6.54 9.81
CA SER A 37 -33.40 -6.74 11.04
C SER A 37 -32.47 -7.94 10.92
N VAL A 38 -32.92 -9.02 10.28
CA VAL A 38 -32.08 -10.21 10.02
C VAL A 38 -30.94 -9.85 9.06
N LEU A 39 -31.24 -9.13 7.99
CA LEU A 39 -30.21 -8.68 7.04
C LEU A 39 -29.16 -7.82 7.73
N LEU A 40 -29.58 -6.85 8.55
CA LEU A 40 -28.66 -5.98 9.28
C LEU A 40 -27.81 -6.78 10.27
N ALA A 41 -28.43 -7.70 11.02
CA ALA A 41 -27.73 -8.56 11.97
C ALA A 41 -26.70 -9.46 11.27
N GLN A 42 -27.04 -10.04 10.12
CA GLN A 42 -26.11 -10.82 9.31
C GLN A 42 -24.94 -9.97 8.79
N LEU A 43 -25.22 -8.77 8.28
CA LEU A 43 -24.18 -7.86 7.78
C LEU A 43 -23.23 -7.42 8.89
N LEU A 44 -23.75 -7.09 10.08
CA LEU A 44 -22.96 -6.75 11.26
C LEU A 44 -22.19 -7.97 11.77
N GLY A 45 -22.83 -9.13 11.90
CA GLY A 45 -22.20 -10.38 12.31
C GLY A 45 -20.99 -10.72 11.43
N ARG A 46 -21.13 -10.60 10.11
CA ARG A 46 -20.00 -10.74 9.18
C ARG A 46 -18.94 -9.67 9.40
N SER A 47 -19.31 -8.42 9.62
CA SER A 47 -18.34 -7.37 9.95
C SER A 47 -17.56 -7.68 11.25
N LEU A 48 -18.18 -8.45 12.16
CA LEU A 48 -17.63 -8.96 13.42
C LEU A 48 -17.03 -10.38 13.32
N GLY A 49 -16.75 -10.86 12.10
CA GLY A 49 -16.03 -12.12 11.89
C GLY A 49 -16.88 -13.39 11.86
N MET A 50 -18.21 -13.30 12.03
CA MET A 50 -19.09 -14.46 11.95
C MET A 50 -19.28 -14.93 10.50
N GLY A 51 -19.12 -16.23 10.25
CA GLY A 51 -19.48 -16.89 8.99
C GLY A 51 -20.97 -17.21 8.90
N PHE A 52 -21.44 -17.65 7.73
CA PHE A 52 -22.76 -18.28 7.63
C PHE A 52 -22.73 -19.68 8.27
N ASP A 53 -23.86 -20.10 8.83
CA ASP A 53 -24.02 -21.38 9.54
C ASP A 53 -24.29 -22.57 8.60
N ASP A 54 -24.62 -22.31 7.32
CA ASP A 54 -25.06 -23.31 6.36
C ASP A 54 -24.02 -24.44 6.20
N GLY A 55 -24.44 -25.68 6.47
CA GLY A 55 -23.59 -26.88 6.30
C GLY A 55 -22.49 -27.09 7.35
N ARG A 56 -22.43 -26.28 8.42
CA ARG A 56 -21.40 -26.38 9.48
C ARG A 56 -21.79 -27.27 10.66
N GLY A 57 -22.98 -27.85 10.67
CA GLY A 57 -23.46 -28.69 11.78
C GLY A 57 -23.59 -27.93 13.11
N CYS A 58 -23.89 -26.64 13.06
CA CYS A 58 -23.96 -25.76 14.23
C CYS A 58 -25.17 -26.07 15.10
N ARG A 59 -25.03 -25.93 16.42
CA ARG A 59 -26.17 -26.07 17.35
C ARG A 59 -26.96 -24.76 17.34
N CYS A 60 -28.21 -24.83 16.87
CA CYS A 60 -29.14 -23.71 16.90
C CYS A 60 -30.12 -23.85 18.08
N PRO A 61 -30.28 -22.82 18.95
CA PRO A 61 -31.25 -22.86 20.05
C PRO A 61 -32.70 -22.77 19.55
N THR A 62 -32.90 -22.16 18.39
CA THR A 62 -34.19 -21.93 17.73
C THR A 62 -34.30 -22.77 16.45
N HIS A 63 -35.47 -22.77 15.81
CA HIS A 63 -35.69 -23.47 14.53
C HIS A 63 -34.83 -22.91 13.39
N THR A 64 -34.48 -21.63 13.45
CA THR A 64 -33.62 -20.96 12.46
C THR A 64 -32.67 -20.00 13.15
N CYS A 65 -31.41 -20.01 12.74
CA CYS A 65 -30.36 -19.16 13.30
C CYS A 65 -30.13 -17.91 12.46
N VAL A 66 -29.69 -16.82 13.10
CA VAL A 66 -29.52 -15.51 12.43
C VAL A 66 -28.54 -15.60 11.26
N MET A 67 -27.46 -16.37 11.40
CA MET A 67 -26.41 -16.52 10.38
C MET A 67 -26.69 -17.65 9.38
N GLU A 68 -27.90 -18.20 9.31
CA GLU A 68 -28.30 -19.10 8.23
C GLU A 68 -28.73 -18.29 6.99
N SER A 69 -28.35 -18.71 5.78
CA SER A 69 -28.72 -17.99 4.56
C SER A 69 -30.24 -17.90 4.34
N ALA A 70 -30.98 -18.93 4.77
CA ALA A 70 -32.44 -19.00 4.67
C ALA A 70 -33.20 -18.11 5.68
N ALA A 71 -32.51 -17.54 6.68
CA ALA A 71 -33.14 -16.82 7.79
C ALA A 71 -33.94 -15.59 7.36
N LEU A 72 -33.64 -14.99 6.20
CA LEU A 72 -34.35 -13.82 5.67
C LEU A 72 -35.79 -14.11 5.23
N HIS A 73 -36.08 -15.38 4.92
CA HIS A 73 -37.36 -15.83 4.37
C HIS A 73 -38.21 -16.61 5.37
N ILE A 74 -37.68 -16.88 6.57
CA ILE A 74 -38.36 -17.66 7.60
C ILE A 74 -38.76 -16.71 8.72
N SER A 75 -40.05 -16.62 9.01
CA SER A 75 -40.55 -15.83 10.13
C SER A 75 -40.35 -16.52 11.48
N GLY A 76 -40.18 -15.74 12.54
CA GLY A 76 -40.09 -16.22 13.91
C GLY A 76 -38.82 -15.79 14.64
N THR A 77 -38.69 -16.21 15.89
CA THR A 77 -37.55 -15.87 16.75
C THR A 77 -36.28 -16.56 16.25
N LYS A 78 -35.19 -15.79 16.18
CA LYS A 78 -33.90 -16.24 15.69
C LYS A 78 -32.85 -15.94 16.74
N ALA A 79 -32.02 -16.93 17.02
CA ALA A 79 -30.85 -16.78 17.89
C ALA A 79 -29.56 -16.97 17.08
N PHE A 80 -28.44 -16.52 17.62
CA PHE A 80 -27.14 -16.88 17.07
C PHE A 80 -26.82 -18.35 17.40
N SER A 81 -26.16 -19.04 16.47
CA SER A 81 -25.74 -20.43 16.67
C SER A 81 -24.49 -20.52 17.55
N SER A 82 -24.15 -21.74 17.98
CA SER A 82 -22.88 -22.02 18.67
C SER A 82 -21.64 -21.71 17.82
N CYS A 83 -21.74 -21.75 16.50
CA CYS A 83 -20.63 -21.42 15.61
C CYS A 83 -20.47 -19.90 15.50
N SER A 84 -21.58 -19.17 15.39
CA SER A 84 -21.57 -17.71 15.35
C SER A 84 -20.92 -17.11 16.60
N THR A 85 -21.19 -17.67 17.78
CA THR A 85 -20.58 -17.22 19.04
C THR A 85 -19.08 -17.53 19.08
N ALA A 86 -18.66 -18.72 18.64
CA ALA A 86 -17.24 -19.10 18.56
C ALA A 86 -16.46 -18.22 17.56
N ASP A 87 -17.05 -17.93 16.39
CA ASP A 87 -16.46 -17.06 15.39
C ASP A 87 -16.26 -15.64 15.93
N LEU A 88 -17.25 -15.09 16.65
CA LEU A 88 -17.15 -13.79 17.31
C LEU A 88 -16.07 -13.79 18.39
N GLU A 89 -16.01 -14.82 19.23
CA GLU A 89 -14.99 -14.92 20.27
C GLU A 89 -13.59 -14.94 19.65
N GLN A 90 -13.39 -15.72 18.58
CA GLN A 90 -12.13 -15.77 17.86
C GLN A 90 -11.79 -14.40 17.22
N PHE A 91 -12.78 -13.70 16.67
CA PHE A 91 -12.60 -12.36 16.12
C PHE A 91 -12.17 -11.35 17.19
N LEU A 92 -12.81 -11.38 18.36
CA LEU A 92 -12.45 -10.52 19.49
C LEU A 92 -11.05 -10.84 20.03
N ARG A 93 -10.68 -12.12 20.12
CA ARG A 93 -9.31 -12.57 20.49
C ARG A 93 -8.25 -12.09 19.50
N ARG A 94 -8.61 -11.91 18.22
CA ARG A 94 -7.76 -11.39 17.13
C ARG A 94 -7.84 -9.87 16.95
N ASP A 95 -8.22 -9.12 17.98
CA ASP A 95 -8.34 -7.64 17.99
C ASP A 95 -9.38 -7.03 17.06
N GLY A 96 -10.28 -7.83 16.50
CA GLY A 96 -11.28 -7.36 15.54
C GLY A 96 -12.25 -6.30 16.09
N GLY A 97 -12.46 -6.29 17.41
CA GLY A 97 -13.50 -5.50 18.08
C GLY A 97 -13.00 -4.47 19.10
N ARG A 98 -11.72 -4.07 19.13
CA ARG A 98 -11.22 -3.12 20.14
C ARG A 98 -11.97 -1.79 20.17
N CYS A 99 -12.45 -1.33 19.02
CA CYS A 99 -13.23 -0.10 18.95
C CYS A 99 -14.67 -0.26 19.53
N LEU A 100 -15.13 -1.50 19.75
CA LEU A 100 -16.44 -1.80 20.33
C LEU A 100 -16.43 -1.77 21.86
N LEU A 101 -15.25 -1.90 22.48
CA LEU A 101 -15.08 -1.92 23.94
C LEU A 101 -15.22 -0.53 24.58
N HIS A 102 -15.21 0.52 23.76
CA HIS A 102 -15.51 1.89 24.18
C HIS A 102 -16.66 2.42 23.34
N GLY A 103 -17.88 2.32 23.89
CA GLY A 103 -18.97 3.15 23.41
C GLY A 103 -18.55 4.62 23.56
N PRO A 104 -18.71 5.48 22.54
CA PRO A 104 -18.58 6.91 22.78
C PRO A 104 -19.53 7.26 23.93
N PRO A 105 -19.12 8.09 24.90
CA PRO A 105 -20.09 8.64 25.84
C PRO A 105 -21.19 9.25 24.97
N LEU A 106 -22.40 8.72 25.07
CA LEU A 106 -23.58 9.28 24.40
C LEU A 106 -23.95 10.59 25.11
N GLN A 107 -23.00 11.53 25.19
CA GLN A 107 -23.21 12.91 25.62
C GLN A 107 -23.96 13.72 24.56
N GLY A 108 -24.20 13.12 23.38
CA GLY A 108 -25.10 13.62 22.36
C GLY A 108 -26.09 12.55 21.94
N SER A 109 -26.99 12.15 22.83
CA SER A 109 -28.25 11.58 22.36
C SER A 109 -28.91 12.59 21.43
N SER A 110 -29.28 12.13 20.23
CA SER A 110 -30.22 12.82 19.36
C SER A 110 -31.39 13.34 20.21
N PRO A 111 -31.86 14.58 20.03
CA PRO A 111 -32.88 15.22 20.88
C PRO A 111 -34.26 14.54 20.86
N HIS A 112 -34.38 13.32 20.32
CA HIS A 112 -35.61 12.59 20.08
C HIS A 112 -35.67 11.18 20.69
N ARG A 113 -34.67 10.74 21.47
CA ARG A 113 -34.79 9.47 22.21
C ARG A 113 -34.99 9.72 23.70
N THR A 114 -36.12 9.27 24.22
CA THR A 114 -36.41 9.16 25.65
C THR A 114 -35.52 8.07 26.25
N PRO A 115 -34.84 8.32 27.38
CA PRO A 115 -34.08 7.29 28.11
C PRO A 115 -34.96 6.07 28.45
N VAL A 116 -34.43 4.86 28.29
CA VAL A 116 -35.12 3.59 28.57
C VAL A 116 -34.31 2.76 29.55
N CYS A 117 -34.66 2.83 30.82
CA CYS A 117 -34.08 1.98 31.86
C CYS A 117 -34.40 0.50 31.59
N GLY A 118 -33.36 -0.34 31.70
CA GLY A 118 -33.42 -1.80 31.56
C GLY A 118 -32.93 -2.31 30.20
N ASN A 119 -32.34 -1.45 29.37
CA ASN A 119 -31.81 -1.80 28.05
C ASN A 119 -30.29 -2.05 28.05
N SER A 120 -29.64 -2.05 29.23
CA SER A 120 -28.19 -2.19 29.42
C SER A 120 -27.34 -1.04 28.87
N VAL A 121 -27.93 0.13 28.61
CA VAL A 121 -27.24 1.33 28.11
C VAL A 121 -27.51 2.48 29.07
N VAL A 122 -26.46 3.02 29.69
CA VAL A 122 -26.61 4.17 30.60
C VAL A 122 -26.93 5.43 29.79
N GLU A 123 -28.17 5.91 29.86
CA GLU A 123 -28.65 7.10 29.15
C GLU A 123 -28.68 8.35 30.06
N ARG A 124 -29.02 9.52 29.48
CA ARG A 124 -29.03 10.79 30.23
C ARG A 124 -30.11 10.76 31.32
N GLY A 125 -29.69 10.84 32.58
CA GLY A 125 -30.58 10.76 33.75
C GLY A 125 -30.50 9.43 34.49
N GLU A 126 -29.81 8.45 33.92
CA GLU A 126 -29.56 7.14 34.54
C GLU A 126 -28.14 7.09 35.11
N GLN A 127 -28.00 6.53 36.31
CA GLN A 127 -26.69 6.32 36.95
C GLN A 127 -26.08 4.98 36.53
N CYS A 128 -26.94 4.00 36.24
CA CYS A 128 -26.60 2.64 35.85
C CYS A 128 -27.81 2.00 35.14
N ASP A 129 -27.56 1.09 34.21
CA ASP A 129 -28.56 0.23 33.60
C ASP A 129 -27.96 -1.18 33.47
N CYS A 130 -28.46 -2.13 34.26
CA CYS A 130 -27.98 -3.51 34.30
C CYS A 130 -28.77 -4.46 33.37
N GLY A 131 -29.72 -3.94 32.59
CA GLY A 131 -30.63 -4.73 31.78
C GLY A 131 -31.98 -4.99 32.45
N SER A 132 -32.71 -5.99 31.95
CA SER A 132 -34.03 -6.32 32.48
C SER A 132 -33.97 -6.84 33.92
N THR A 133 -35.10 -6.74 34.63
CA THR A 133 -35.24 -7.19 36.03
C THR A 133 -34.92 -8.68 36.24
N GLU A 134 -34.98 -9.50 35.19
CA GLU A 134 -34.65 -10.92 35.23
C GLU A 134 -33.14 -11.18 35.19
N VAL A 135 -32.38 -10.31 34.52
CA VAL A 135 -30.91 -10.40 34.42
C VAL A 135 -30.24 -9.75 35.63
N CYS A 136 -30.80 -8.66 36.14
CA CYS A 136 -30.30 -7.99 37.34
C CYS A 136 -30.62 -8.84 38.58
N THR A 137 -29.68 -9.71 38.99
CA THR A 137 -29.89 -10.73 40.03
C THR A 137 -29.91 -10.20 41.47
N ALA A 138 -30.25 -8.93 41.71
CA ALA A 138 -30.38 -8.42 43.09
C ALA A 138 -31.49 -7.37 43.27
N PRO A 139 -32.25 -7.42 44.39
CA PRO A 139 -33.24 -6.42 44.75
C PRO A 139 -32.58 -5.24 45.51
N SER A 140 -32.20 -4.17 44.80
CA SER A 140 -31.75 -2.83 45.32
C SER A 140 -30.48 -2.80 46.21
N PRO A 141 -29.70 -1.69 46.33
CA PRO A 141 -29.34 -0.60 45.42
C PRO A 141 -27.82 -0.69 45.07
N TYR A 142 -27.44 -1.04 43.84
CA TYR A 142 -26.04 -0.92 43.40
C TYR A 142 -25.68 0.51 42.97
N THR A 143 -26.16 1.50 43.72
CA THR A 143 -25.84 2.93 43.56
C THR A 143 -24.49 3.27 44.17
N ALA A 144 -23.46 2.46 43.94
CA ALA A 144 -22.11 2.74 44.38
C ALA A 144 -21.13 2.43 43.24
N PHE A 145 -20.39 3.45 42.82
CA PHE A 145 -19.26 3.23 41.93
C PHE A 145 -18.24 2.31 42.60
N LYS A 146 -17.59 1.45 41.79
CA LYS A 146 -16.44 0.69 42.26
C LYS A 146 -15.42 1.63 42.89
N ALA A 147 -14.76 1.20 43.96
CA ALA A 147 -13.77 2.02 44.65
C ALA A 147 -12.71 2.55 43.66
N PRO A 148 -12.22 3.79 43.84
CA PRO A 148 -11.14 4.31 43.02
C PRO A 148 -9.93 3.39 43.10
N ASN A 149 -9.14 3.31 42.02
CA ASN A 149 -8.00 2.41 41.88
C ASN A 149 -8.35 0.91 41.82
N THR A 150 -9.62 0.54 41.65
CA THR A 150 -9.99 -0.85 41.34
C THR A 150 -9.69 -1.13 39.87
N PRO A 151 -8.91 -2.18 39.51
CA PRO A 151 -8.65 -2.49 38.10
C PRO A 151 -9.96 -2.86 37.39
N CYS A 152 -10.26 -2.14 36.31
CA CYS A 152 -11.44 -2.41 35.47
C CYS A 152 -11.08 -3.01 34.11
N ARG A 153 -9.85 -2.80 33.63
CA ARG A 153 -9.33 -3.48 32.45
C ARG A 153 -7.87 -3.91 32.68
N PRO A 154 -7.54 -5.21 32.55
CA PRO A 154 -6.15 -5.67 32.55
C PRO A 154 -5.46 -5.33 31.21
N PRO A 155 -4.12 -5.20 31.20
CA PRO A 155 -3.39 -4.94 29.97
C PRO A 155 -3.40 -6.18 29.07
N THR A 156 -3.62 -5.98 27.77
CA THR A 156 -3.58 -7.02 26.72
C THR A 156 -2.15 -7.44 26.42
N ASP A 157 -1.22 -6.49 26.49
CA ASP A 157 0.21 -6.68 26.27
C ASP A 157 0.96 -5.97 27.39
N ALA A 158 1.78 -6.70 28.16
CA ALA A 158 2.43 -6.16 29.35
C ALA A 158 3.45 -5.03 29.06
N GLN A 159 3.97 -4.92 27.84
CA GLN A 159 4.94 -3.89 27.45
C GLN A 159 4.26 -2.71 26.75
N CYS A 160 3.18 -2.96 26.03
CA CYS A 160 2.57 -1.96 25.14
C CYS A 160 1.19 -1.47 25.57
N ASP A 161 0.50 -2.17 26.48
CA ASP A 161 -0.85 -1.83 26.94
C ASP A 161 -0.82 -1.41 28.42
N LEU A 162 -1.60 -0.40 28.79
CA LEU A 162 -1.65 0.09 30.17
C LEU A 162 -2.93 -0.41 30.86
N PRO A 163 -2.89 -0.77 32.15
CA PRO A 163 -4.11 -1.09 32.89
C PRO A 163 -4.93 0.16 33.19
N GLU A 164 -6.25 0.04 33.15
CA GLU A 164 -7.18 1.08 33.57
C GLU A 164 -7.84 0.73 34.89
N PHE A 165 -8.03 1.77 35.69
CA PHE A 165 -8.59 1.69 37.02
C PHE A 165 -9.84 2.56 37.11
N CYS A 166 -10.84 2.09 37.86
CA CYS A 166 -12.02 2.87 38.18
C CYS A 166 -11.60 4.18 38.86
N ASN A 167 -12.24 5.28 38.48
CA ASN A 167 -12.08 6.58 39.13
C ASN A 167 -13.00 6.75 40.36
N GLY A 168 -13.93 5.82 40.58
CA GLY A 168 -14.92 5.91 41.66
C GLY A 168 -16.04 6.92 41.44
N SER A 169 -16.16 7.49 40.24
CA SER A 169 -17.16 8.51 39.90
C SER A 169 -17.91 8.23 38.59
N SER A 170 -17.64 7.10 37.93
CA SER A 170 -18.24 6.67 36.67
C SER A 170 -18.52 5.16 36.70
N ALA A 171 -19.63 4.74 36.07
CA ALA A 171 -19.96 3.34 35.88
C ALA A 171 -19.11 2.70 34.77
N SER A 172 -18.68 3.51 33.79
CA SER A 172 -17.77 3.08 32.73
C SER A 172 -16.31 3.17 33.17
N CYS A 173 -15.52 2.17 32.77
CA CYS A 173 -14.06 2.23 32.88
C CYS A 173 -13.53 3.41 32.06
N PRO A 174 -12.42 4.07 32.47
CA PRO A 174 -11.79 5.10 31.67
C PRO A 174 -11.45 4.62 30.25
N PRO A 175 -11.25 5.55 29.29
CA PRO A 175 -10.84 5.18 27.94
C PRO A 175 -9.56 4.33 27.93
N ASP A 176 -9.49 3.29 27.07
CA ASP A 176 -8.29 2.47 26.85
C ASP A 176 -7.15 3.37 26.37
N VAL A 177 -6.09 3.38 27.16
CA VAL A 177 -4.83 4.06 26.86
C VAL A 177 -3.72 3.02 26.79
N TYR A 178 -2.79 3.25 25.87
CA TYR A 178 -1.68 2.34 25.64
C TYR A 178 -0.39 3.12 25.40
N VAL A 179 0.74 2.41 25.50
CA VAL A 179 2.06 2.96 25.29
C VAL A 179 2.17 3.51 23.87
N GLN A 180 2.70 4.72 23.75
CA GLN A 180 2.78 5.45 22.49
C GLN A 180 3.34 4.60 21.34
N ASP A 181 2.67 4.66 20.19
CA ASP A 181 3.10 3.99 18.97
C ASP A 181 4.55 4.34 18.60
N GLY A 182 5.34 3.30 18.32
CA GLY A 182 6.78 3.40 18.03
C GLY A 182 7.69 3.23 19.25
N HIS A 183 7.15 3.08 20.46
CA HIS A 183 7.96 2.67 21.61
C HIS A 183 8.56 1.28 21.37
N SER A 184 9.83 1.07 21.70
CA SER A 184 10.49 -0.22 21.50
C SER A 184 9.93 -1.28 22.45
N CYS A 185 9.75 -2.51 21.96
CA CYS A 185 9.32 -3.66 22.75
C CYS A 185 10.09 -4.92 22.32
N GLU A 186 9.92 -6.00 23.08
CA GLU A 186 10.54 -7.32 22.84
C GLU A 186 12.05 -7.21 22.61
N HIS A 187 12.77 -6.73 23.62
CA HIS A 187 14.24 -6.58 23.60
C HIS A 187 14.78 -5.80 22.38
N GLY A 188 13.97 -4.91 21.79
CA GLY A 188 14.36 -4.13 20.62
C GLY A 188 14.02 -4.75 19.27
N THR A 189 13.34 -5.89 19.23
CA THR A 189 12.94 -6.55 17.97
C THR A 189 11.63 -6.02 17.40
N GLY A 190 10.80 -5.34 18.20
CA GLY A 190 9.51 -4.81 17.79
C GLY A 190 9.25 -3.38 18.24
N TYR A 191 8.11 -2.86 17.80
CA TYR A 191 7.55 -1.60 18.26
C TYR A 191 6.13 -1.79 18.76
N CYS A 192 5.77 -1.06 19.83
CA CYS A 192 4.40 -0.92 20.24
C CYS A 192 3.62 -0.22 19.14
N TYR A 193 2.51 -0.83 18.73
CA TYR A 193 1.61 -0.23 17.77
C TYR A 193 0.18 -0.65 18.09
N ARG A 194 -0.66 0.34 18.40
CA ARG A 194 -2.03 0.16 18.90
C ARG A 194 -2.06 -0.74 20.12
N GLY A 195 -1.19 -0.49 21.09
CA GLY A 195 -1.16 -1.21 22.37
C GLY A 195 -0.75 -2.69 22.33
N ARG A 196 -0.08 -3.14 21.26
CA ARG A 196 0.55 -4.46 21.19
C ARG A 196 1.95 -4.38 20.62
N CYS A 197 2.82 -5.29 21.03
CA CYS A 197 4.16 -5.38 20.47
C CYS A 197 4.15 -6.01 19.07
N GLN A 198 4.40 -5.21 18.04
CA GLN A 198 4.54 -5.69 16.66
C GLN A 198 5.99 -6.06 16.38
N SER A 199 6.27 -7.37 16.41
CA SER A 199 7.59 -7.95 16.13
C SER A 199 7.48 -9.11 15.16
N ALA A 200 8.27 -9.06 14.08
CA ALA A 200 8.40 -10.19 13.16
C ALA A 200 9.02 -11.41 13.87
N GLU A 201 9.87 -11.19 14.89
CA GLU A 201 10.44 -12.27 15.71
C GLU A 201 9.33 -13.02 16.45
N LEU A 202 8.43 -12.30 17.13
CA LEU A 202 7.30 -12.89 17.85
C LEU A 202 6.34 -13.61 16.91
N GLN A 203 6.06 -13.04 15.73
CA GLN A 203 5.21 -13.68 14.74
C GLN A 203 5.81 -15.00 14.24
N CYS A 204 7.12 -15.03 13.98
CA CYS A 204 7.81 -16.26 13.60
C CYS A 204 7.76 -17.32 14.71
N GLN A 205 7.96 -16.93 15.97
CA GLN A 205 7.87 -17.84 17.11
C GLN A 205 6.45 -18.39 17.32
N GLN A 206 5.43 -17.55 17.08
CA GLN A 206 4.03 -17.96 17.19
C GLN A 206 3.62 -18.94 16.09
N LEU A 207 4.14 -18.78 14.87
CA LEU A 207 3.79 -19.62 13.73
C LEU A 207 4.59 -20.93 13.67
N TYR A 208 5.90 -20.85 13.91
CA TYR A 208 6.83 -21.97 13.72
C TYR A 208 7.36 -22.55 15.03
N GLY A 209 6.92 -22.02 16.18
CA GLY A 209 7.34 -22.48 17.49
C GLY A 209 8.63 -21.82 17.99
N LYS A 210 9.00 -22.19 19.22
CA LYS A 210 10.12 -21.60 19.95
C LYS A 210 11.45 -21.87 19.24
N GLY A 211 12.25 -20.83 19.10
CA GLY A 211 13.56 -20.88 18.42
C GLY A 211 13.52 -20.35 17.00
N SER A 212 12.34 -20.28 16.37
CA SER A 212 12.16 -19.60 15.10
C SER A 212 12.33 -18.08 15.26
N ARG A 213 12.89 -17.43 14.24
CA ARG A 213 13.28 -16.01 14.27
C ARG A 213 12.89 -15.31 12.99
N SER A 214 12.79 -13.99 13.02
CA SER A 214 12.65 -13.19 11.80
C SER A 214 13.88 -13.38 10.93
N ALA A 215 13.65 -13.70 9.65
CA ALA A 215 14.75 -14.03 8.76
C ALA A 215 15.69 -12.83 8.47
N PRO A 216 16.97 -13.07 8.14
CA PRO A 216 17.84 -12.02 7.64
C PRO A 216 17.36 -11.48 6.29
N MET A 217 17.89 -10.33 5.88
CA MET A 217 17.52 -9.69 4.60
C MET A 217 17.65 -10.63 3.40
N VAL A 218 18.66 -11.51 3.40
CA VAL A 218 18.89 -12.44 2.29
C VAL A 218 17.73 -13.41 2.07
N CYS A 219 17.10 -13.92 3.13
CA CYS A 219 15.90 -14.75 2.99
C CYS A 219 14.72 -13.97 2.44
N TYR A 220 14.55 -12.72 2.92
CA TYR A 220 13.51 -11.83 2.43
C TYR A 220 13.71 -11.49 0.95
N GLU A 221 14.95 -11.22 0.52
CA GLU A 221 15.29 -10.97 -0.88
C GLU A 221 14.95 -12.18 -1.78
N GLU A 222 15.37 -13.38 -1.39
CA GLU A 222 15.17 -14.60 -2.17
C GLU A 222 13.70 -15.02 -2.29
N LEU A 223 12.91 -14.86 -1.23
CA LEU A 223 11.50 -15.28 -1.24
C LEU A 223 10.59 -14.13 -1.71
N ASN A 224 10.65 -12.95 -1.09
CA ASN A 224 9.79 -11.81 -1.49
C ASN A 224 10.16 -11.20 -2.85
N GLY A 225 11.29 -11.60 -3.44
CA GLY A 225 11.64 -11.31 -4.84
C GLY A 225 10.87 -12.14 -5.87
N GLN A 226 10.33 -13.31 -5.51
CA GLN A 226 9.73 -14.27 -6.47
C GLN A 226 8.38 -13.83 -7.02
N ARG A 227 7.64 -12.98 -6.30
CA ARG A 227 6.32 -12.46 -6.71
C ARG A 227 5.31 -13.61 -6.88
N ASP A 228 5.25 -14.49 -5.89
CA ASP A 228 4.32 -15.62 -5.85
C ASP A 228 3.54 -15.66 -4.54
N ARG A 229 2.84 -16.77 -4.28
CA ARG A 229 2.08 -16.99 -3.04
C ARG A 229 2.95 -17.14 -1.78
N PHE A 230 4.25 -17.42 -1.93
CA PHE A 230 5.18 -17.59 -0.82
C PHE A 230 6.06 -16.36 -0.58
N GLY A 231 6.10 -15.41 -1.51
CA GLY A 231 6.78 -14.15 -1.30
C GLY A 231 6.30 -13.02 -2.22
N HIS A 232 5.71 -11.98 -1.60
CA HIS A 232 5.15 -10.84 -2.31
C HIS A 232 4.92 -9.63 -1.37
N CYS A 233 4.73 -8.45 -1.96
CA CYS A 233 4.33 -7.22 -1.27
C CYS A 233 2.86 -6.88 -1.52
N GLY A 234 2.00 -7.89 -1.42
CA GLY A 234 0.55 -7.80 -1.62
C GLY A 234 0.08 -8.33 -2.99
N TYR A 235 -1.23 -8.23 -3.22
CA TYR A 235 -1.92 -8.78 -4.37
C TYR A 235 -2.88 -7.76 -4.98
N HIS A 236 -3.01 -7.76 -6.30
CA HIS A 236 -3.99 -6.96 -7.03
C HIS A 236 -4.72 -7.85 -8.04
N SER A 237 -6.06 -7.80 -8.05
CA SER A 237 -6.91 -8.60 -8.95
C SER A 237 -6.52 -8.58 -10.43
N ARG A 238 -6.02 -7.46 -10.97
CA ARG A 238 -5.62 -7.34 -12.38
C ARG A 238 -4.16 -7.71 -12.66
N HIS A 239 -3.28 -7.60 -11.66
CA HIS A 239 -1.83 -7.70 -11.84
C HIS A 239 -1.19 -8.85 -11.04
N GLY A 240 -2.01 -9.63 -10.33
CA GLY A 240 -1.58 -10.74 -9.48
C GLY A 240 -0.79 -10.26 -8.27
N TYR A 241 0.13 -11.12 -7.81
CA TYR A 241 1.10 -10.78 -6.76
C TYR A 241 1.98 -9.60 -7.18
N ARG A 242 2.36 -8.75 -6.24
CA ARG A 242 3.20 -7.58 -6.48
C ARG A 242 4.61 -7.84 -5.96
N ALA A 243 5.62 -7.57 -6.80
CA ALA A 243 7.01 -7.66 -6.40
C ALA A 243 7.33 -6.61 -5.31
N CYS A 244 8.20 -6.95 -4.38
CA CYS A 244 8.68 -6.03 -3.38
C CYS A 244 9.81 -5.16 -3.94
N ALA A 245 9.76 -3.86 -3.66
CA ALA A 245 10.97 -3.05 -3.76
C ALA A 245 11.95 -3.49 -2.66
N TRP A 246 13.26 -3.41 -2.92
CA TRP A 246 14.32 -3.80 -1.99
C TRP A 246 14.08 -3.33 -0.55
N ARG A 247 13.73 -2.05 -0.37
CA ARG A 247 13.52 -1.42 0.94
C ARG A 247 12.27 -1.91 1.66
N ASN A 248 11.34 -2.51 0.91
CA ASN A 248 10.03 -2.94 1.38
C ASN A 248 9.97 -4.46 1.57
N LEU A 249 11.06 -5.20 1.31
CA LEU A 249 11.12 -6.65 1.43
C LEU A 249 10.64 -7.15 2.81
N ARG A 250 11.05 -6.49 3.89
CA ARG A 250 10.62 -6.82 5.28
C ARG A 250 9.19 -6.41 5.65
N CYS A 251 8.48 -5.73 4.75
CA CYS A 251 7.06 -5.37 4.93
C CYS A 251 6.14 -6.15 3.98
N GLY A 252 6.69 -7.08 3.20
CA GLY A 252 5.94 -8.01 2.36
C GLY A 252 5.39 -9.17 3.16
N LYS A 253 5.50 -10.38 2.60
CA LYS A 253 5.19 -11.62 3.30
C LYS A 253 6.23 -11.91 4.38
N LEU A 254 5.77 -12.43 5.52
CA LEU A 254 6.63 -12.76 6.65
C LEU A 254 7.53 -13.95 6.28
N ILE A 255 8.84 -13.77 6.44
CA ILE A 255 9.84 -14.81 6.20
C ILE A 255 10.60 -15.06 7.50
N CYS A 256 10.72 -16.33 7.87
CA CYS A 256 11.33 -16.76 9.14
C CYS A 256 12.52 -17.69 8.90
N THR A 257 13.42 -17.80 9.88
CA THR A 257 14.39 -18.91 9.92
C THR A 257 13.77 -20.09 10.67
N TYR A 258 13.93 -21.28 10.12
CA TYR A 258 13.39 -22.52 10.68
C TYR A 258 14.52 -23.36 11.30
N PRO A 259 14.58 -23.48 12.64
CA PRO A 259 15.68 -24.17 13.32
C PRO A 259 15.43 -25.68 13.49
N HIS A 260 14.25 -26.17 13.17
CA HIS A 260 13.87 -27.57 13.41
C HIS A 260 14.29 -28.45 12.23
N SER A 261 14.69 -29.69 12.53
CA SER A 261 15.06 -30.69 11.51
C SER A 261 13.84 -31.38 10.89
N ALA A 262 12.73 -31.44 11.61
CA ALA A 262 11.48 -32.01 11.12
C ALA A 262 10.67 -30.95 10.34
N PRO A 263 10.07 -31.30 9.19
CA PRO A 263 9.15 -30.41 8.49
C PRO A 263 7.97 -29.99 9.37
N LEU A 264 7.48 -28.77 9.18
CA LEU A 264 6.27 -28.27 9.82
C LEU A 264 5.05 -29.13 9.41
N GLU A 265 4.42 -29.77 10.38
CA GLU A 265 3.19 -30.55 10.18
C GLU A 265 1.97 -29.62 10.12
N THR A 266 1.33 -29.54 8.96
CA THR A 266 0.11 -28.74 8.76
C THR A 266 -0.69 -29.26 7.56
N ASP A 267 -2.01 -29.33 7.71
CA ASP A 267 -2.99 -29.71 6.70
C ASP A 267 -3.70 -28.49 6.06
N THR A 268 -3.54 -27.32 6.67
CA THR A 268 -4.21 -26.07 6.28
C THR A 268 -3.33 -25.17 5.42
N ALA A 269 -2.07 -25.55 5.20
CA ALA A 269 -1.09 -24.70 4.55
C ALA A 269 -0.08 -25.44 3.66
N ALA A 270 0.35 -24.77 2.60
CA ALA A 270 1.55 -25.13 1.86
C ALA A 270 2.76 -24.41 2.46
N VAL A 271 3.89 -25.11 2.55
CA VAL A 271 5.12 -24.59 3.16
C VAL A 271 6.25 -24.65 2.15
N VAL A 272 7.04 -23.58 2.04
CA VAL A 272 8.26 -23.56 1.26
C VAL A 272 9.47 -23.41 2.18
N TYR A 273 10.51 -24.18 1.89
CA TYR A 273 11.81 -24.09 2.54
C TYR A 273 12.85 -23.68 1.50
N ALA A 274 13.67 -22.69 1.83
CA ALA A 274 14.75 -22.21 0.95
C ALA A 274 16.05 -22.13 1.73
N GLN A 275 17.09 -22.81 1.25
CA GLN A 275 18.42 -22.75 1.83
C GLN A 275 19.19 -21.58 1.22
N VAL A 276 19.39 -20.50 1.99
CA VAL A 276 20.03 -19.25 1.53
C VAL A 276 21.25 -18.95 2.40
N ARG A 277 22.45 -19.02 1.81
CA ARG A 277 23.73 -18.71 2.48
C ARG A 277 23.91 -19.38 3.85
N GLY A 278 23.54 -20.67 3.93
CA GLY A 278 23.65 -21.45 5.17
C GLY A 278 22.50 -21.27 6.16
N GLN A 279 21.45 -20.52 5.82
CA GLN A 279 20.23 -20.41 6.62
C GLN A 279 19.03 -21.07 5.93
N LEU A 280 18.24 -21.79 6.71
CA LEU A 280 16.97 -22.38 6.26
C LEU A 280 15.85 -21.36 6.46
N CYS A 281 15.43 -20.72 5.37
CA CYS A 281 14.33 -19.78 5.34
C CYS A 281 13.01 -20.54 5.12
N VAL A 282 11.93 -20.12 5.78
CA VAL A 282 10.60 -20.71 5.64
C VAL A 282 9.55 -19.63 5.37
N SER A 283 8.58 -19.97 4.52
CA SER A 283 7.37 -19.19 4.26
C SER A 283 6.17 -20.13 4.06
N LEU A 284 4.97 -19.63 4.30
CA LEU A 284 3.75 -20.43 4.34
C LEU A 284 2.63 -19.76 3.53
N ASP A 285 1.81 -20.56 2.85
CA ASP A 285 0.60 -20.13 2.13
C ASP A 285 -0.60 -20.91 2.65
N LEU A 286 -1.62 -20.21 3.15
CA LEU A 286 -2.83 -20.86 3.68
C LEU A 286 -3.75 -21.24 2.51
N LEU A 287 -4.05 -22.54 2.37
CA LEU A 287 -4.76 -23.08 1.21
C LEU A 287 -6.15 -22.47 0.99
N ASN A 288 -6.82 -22.05 2.07
CA ASN A 288 -8.17 -21.49 2.03
C ASN A 288 -8.22 -19.97 2.19
N ALA A 289 -7.08 -19.28 2.17
CA ALA A 289 -7.04 -17.82 2.27
C ALA A 289 -7.06 -17.18 0.86
N PRO A 290 -7.92 -16.18 0.61
CA PRO A 290 -7.88 -15.47 -0.66
C PRO A 290 -6.59 -14.65 -0.76
N ALA A 291 -5.91 -14.70 -1.91
CA ALA A 291 -4.64 -13.97 -2.13
C ALA A 291 -4.72 -12.46 -1.87
N SER A 292 -5.93 -11.87 -2.00
CA SER A 292 -6.17 -10.46 -1.68
C SER A 292 -6.10 -10.12 -0.19
N GLN A 293 -6.23 -11.12 0.68
CA GLN A 293 -6.20 -11.01 2.15
C GLN A 293 -5.29 -12.08 2.74
N ASP A 294 -4.05 -12.12 2.29
CA ASP A 294 -3.03 -12.98 2.89
C ASP A 294 -2.76 -12.55 4.36
N PRO A 295 -3.09 -13.38 5.36
CA PRO A 295 -2.90 -13.04 6.77
C PRO A 295 -1.44 -13.18 7.24
N LEU A 296 -0.54 -13.68 6.38
CA LEU A 296 0.89 -13.87 6.67
C LEU A 296 1.74 -12.72 6.13
N LEU A 297 1.11 -11.65 5.68
CA LEU A 297 1.77 -10.38 5.43
C LEU A 297 2.21 -9.73 6.75
N VAL A 298 3.39 -9.14 6.74
CA VAL A 298 3.90 -8.39 7.89
C VAL A 298 2.95 -7.22 8.18
N PRO A 299 2.37 -7.15 9.40
CA PRO A 299 1.39 -6.12 9.73
C PRO A 299 2.05 -4.74 9.87
N ALA A 300 1.24 -3.69 9.68
CA ALA A 300 1.68 -2.32 9.94
C ALA A 300 2.07 -2.14 11.41
N GLY A 301 3.06 -1.28 11.66
CA GLY A 301 3.66 -1.11 13.00
C GLY A 301 4.84 -2.05 13.27
N THR A 302 5.04 -3.09 12.46
CA THR A 302 6.19 -3.99 12.62
C THR A 302 7.50 -3.29 12.29
N LYS A 303 8.52 -3.54 13.11
CA LYS A 303 9.89 -3.07 12.87
C LYS A 303 10.48 -3.72 11.62
N CYS A 304 10.88 -2.91 10.66
CA CYS A 304 11.54 -3.39 9.42
C CYS A 304 13.01 -2.97 9.29
N GLY A 305 13.55 -2.30 10.32
CA GLY A 305 14.94 -1.87 10.35
C GLY A 305 15.21 -0.98 11.56
N SER A 306 16.44 -0.50 11.67
CA SER A 306 16.79 0.49 12.69
C SER A 306 16.04 1.78 12.42
N GLU A 307 15.23 2.24 13.37
CA GLU A 307 14.41 3.45 13.22
C GLU A 307 13.44 3.37 12.03
N MET A 308 12.97 2.15 11.70
CA MET A 308 12.09 1.89 10.57
C MET A 308 10.88 1.02 10.92
N VAL A 309 9.72 1.36 10.35
CA VAL A 309 8.43 0.73 10.61
C VAL A 309 7.63 0.49 9.32
N CYS A 310 6.93 -0.65 9.25
CA CYS A 310 6.04 -0.97 8.14
C CYS A 310 4.73 -0.17 8.22
N ASN A 311 4.26 0.34 7.09
CA ASN A 311 2.94 0.96 6.98
C ASN A 311 1.90 0.00 6.36
N ASN A 312 0.65 0.45 6.31
CA ASN A 312 -0.47 -0.29 5.71
C ASN A 312 -0.38 -0.52 4.18
N ARG A 313 0.55 0.15 3.49
CA ARG A 313 0.84 -0.05 2.06
C ARG A 313 1.99 -1.02 1.81
N ARG A 314 2.53 -1.61 2.87
CA ARG A 314 3.68 -2.53 2.86
C ARG A 314 4.98 -1.82 2.48
N HIS A 315 5.10 -0.54 2.85
CA HIS A 315 6.35 0.21 2.70
C HIS A 315 7.04 0.31 4.05
N CYS A 316 8.35 0.16 4.05
CA CYS A 316 9.20 0.40 5.21
C CYS A 316 9.53 1.90 5.27
N HIS A 317 9.13 2.56 6.35
CA HIS A 317 9.27 4.00 6.57
C HIS A 317 10.21 4.30 7.73
N CYS A 318 10.94 5.41 7.66
CA CYS A 318 11.60 5.95 8.84
C CYS A 318 10.58 6.42 9.89
N HIS A 319 10.92 6.20 11.16
CA HIS A 319 10.21 6.78 12.29
C HIS A 319 10.18 8.31 12.23
N PRO A 320 9.16 8.94 12.85
CA PRO A 320 9.14 10.37 13.12
C PRO A 320 10.49 10.90 13.64
N GLY A 321 11.03 11.94 13.00
CA GLY A 321 12.33 12.51 13.35
C GLY A 321 13.53 11.90 12.63
N TRP A 322 13.34 10.92 11.74
CA TRP A 322 14.42 10.29 10.96
C TRP A 322 14.25 10.50 9.45
N LYS A 323 15.36 10.59 8.73
CA LYS A 323 15.39 10.90 7.30
C LYS A 323 15.55 9.62 6.44
N PRO A 324 14.69 9.39 5.44
CA PRO A 324 14.90 8.32 4.48
C PRO A 324 16.16 8.55 3.61
N PRO A 325 16.78 7.48 3.08
CA PRO A 325 16.18 6.16 2.93
C PRO A 325 16.66 5.11 3.94
N ASP A 326 17.70 5.40 4.71
CA ASP A 326 18.31 4.44 5.65
C ASP A 326 18.10 4.83 7.13
N CYS A 327 17.40 5.93 7.41
CA CYS A 327 17.03 6.38 8.75
C CYS A 327 18.21 6.53 9.72
N ARG A 328 19.38 6.90 9.19
CA ARG A 328 20.62 7.12 9.98
C ARG A 328 20.80 8.57 10.44
N GLN A 329 20.08 9.50 9.84
CA GLN A 329 20.18 10.93 10.15
C GLN A 329 18.83 11.45 10.65
N ARG A 330 18.87 12.42 11.56
CA ARG A 330 17.67 13.15 11.98
C ARG A 330 17.04 13.88 10.78
N GLY A 331 15.72 13.85 10.72
CA GLY A 331 14.94 14.34 9.59
C GLY A 331 13.69 15.09 10.03
N SER A 332 12.70 15.11 9.14
CA SER A 332 11.39 15.72 9.43
C SER A 332 10.71 15.06 10.63
N ARG A 333 9.90 15.83 11.36
CA ARG A 333 9.02 15.32 12.44
C ARG A 333 8.09 14.20 11.97
N LEU A 334 7.83 14.07 10.68
CA LEU A 334 6.93 13.05 10.12
C LEU A 334 7.63 11.75 9.73
N GLY A 335 8.95 11.73 9.57
CA GLY A 335 9.66 10.58 9.01
C GLY A 335 9.33 10.35 7.54
N GLY A 336 9.27 9.08 7.11
CA GLY A 336 8.79 8.73 5.76
C GLY A 336 9.63 7.70 5.00
N SER A 337 9.23 7.43 3.76
CA SER A 337 9.99 6.66 2.77
C SER A 337 10.12 7.46 1.48
N ILE A 338 11.16 7.16 0.69
CA ILE A 338 11.31 7.71 -0.67
C ILE A 338 10.21 7.24 -1.62
N ASP A 339 9.58 6.09 -1.33
CA ASP A 339 8.61 5.44 -2.22
C ASP A 339 7.19 6.02 -2.08
N SER A 340 6.92 6.74 -1.00
CA SER A 340 5.57 7.17 -0.63
C SER A 340 5.15 8.51 -1.25
N GLY A 341 5.91 9.01 -2.22
CA GLY A 341 5.53 10.17 -3.06
C GLY A 341 5.48 11.52 -2.34
N VAL A 342 5.62 11.56 -1.02
CA VAL A 342 5.74 12.80 -0.25
C VAL A 342 7.18 13.29 -0.36
N GLN A 343 7.51 13.87 -1.51
CA GLN A 343 8.63 14.79 -1.60
C GLN A 343 8.20 16.05 -0.86
N LEU A 344 8.42 16.09 0.47
CA LEU A 344 8.50 17.38 1.14
C LEU A 344 9.50 18.20 0.31
N PRO A 345 9.15 19.41 -0.15
CA PRO A 345 10.08 20.23 -0.87
C PRO A 345 11.27 20.42 0.07
N GLN A 346 12.37 19.74 -0.23
CA GLN A 346 13.63 20.07 0.40
C GLN A 346 13.80 21.55 0.09
N ARG A 347 13.95 22.38 1.13
CA ARG A 347 14.53 23.71 0.97
C ARG A 347 15.86 23.44 0.30
N GLY A 348 15.86 23.59 -1.02
CA GLY A 348 16.93 23.10 -1.88
C GLY A 348 18.22 23.69 -1.38
N SER A 349 19.22 22.85 -1.22
CA SER A 349 20.60 23.31 -1.28
C SER A 349 20.74 24.21 -2.54
N PRO A 350 21.37 25.39 -2.43
CA PRO A 350 21.39 26.39 -3.49
C PRO A 350 22.20 25.97 -4.74
N GLN A 351 22.66 24.71 -4.83
CA GLN A 351 23.51 24.23 -5.92
C GLN A 351 22.74 23.68 -7.13
N HIS A 352 21.51 23.17 -6.99
CA HIS A 352 20.82 22.53 -8.11
C HIS A 352 20.00 23.51 -8.98
N ARG A 353 19.77 24.75 -8.49
CA ARG A 353 19.07 25.81 -9.22
C ARG A 353 19.99 26.64 -10.11
N THR A 354 21.29 26.67 -9.79
CA THR A 354 22.34 27.34 -10.58
C THR A 354 22.69 26.56 -11.85
N GLN A 355 22.64 25.22 -11.83
CA GLN A 355 23.04 24.39 -12.98
C GLN A 355 22.02 24.40 -14.14
N ARG A 356 20.72 24.39 -13.83
CA ARG A 356 19.65 24.46 -14.85
C ARG A 356 19.56 25.82 -15.54
N ASN A 357 19.91 26.88 -14.83
CA ASN A 357 19.95 28.24 -15.35
C ASN A 357 21.21 28.48 -16.21
N ALA A 358 22.35 27.86 -15.86
CA ALA A 358 23.56 27.90 -16.67
C ALA A 358 23.37 27.18 -18.03
N ALA A 359 22.74 26.00 -18.03
CA ALA A 359 22.45 25.27 -19.26
C ALA A 359 21.46 26.01 -20.18
N ARG A 360 20.42 26.66 -19.61
CA ARG A 360 19.47 27.49 -20.39
C ARG A 360 20.11 28.77 -20.93
N LYS A 361 20.97 29.44 -20.16
CA LYS A 361 21.72 30.61 -20.63
C LYS A 361 22.74 30.24 -21.72
N GLY A 362 23.41 29.09 -21.58
CA GLY A 362 24.34 28.57 -22.59
C GLY A 362 23.64 28.20 -23.90
N ALA A 363 22.47 27.56 -23.84
CA ALA A 363 21.69 27.22 -25.03
C ALA A 363 21.15 28.47 -25.77
N LEU A 364 20.75 29.51 -25.04
CA LEU A 364 20.33 30.80 -25.62
C LEU A 364 21.49 31.53 -26.31
N LEU A 365 22.69 31.56 -25.69
CA LEU A 365 23.88 32.15 -26.30
C LEU A 365 24.33 31.40 -27.56
N ALA A 366 24.30 30.06 -27.53
CA ALA A 366 24.62 29.25 -28.69
C ALA A 366 23.61 29.48 -29.84
N ALA A 367 22.31 29.58 -29.52
CA ALA A 367 21.29 29.90 -30.51
C ALA A 367 21.47 31.31 -31.12
N CYS A 368 21.76 32.32 -30.30
CA CYS A 368 22.02 33.68 -30.78
C CYS A 368 23.27 33.80 -31.68
N LEU A 369 24.26 32.92 -31.53
CA LEU A 369 25.44 32.91 -32.39
C LEU A 369 25.25 32.07 -33.66
N LEU A 370 24.55 30.92 -33.57
CA LEU A 370 24.38 30.02 -34.70
C LEU A 370 23.26 30.47 -35.66
N LEU A 371 22.17 31.06 -35.16
CA LEU A 371 21.05 31.52 -35.99
C LEU A 371 21.40 32.61 -37.01
N PRO A 372 22.26 33.61 -36.73
CA PRO A 372 22.72 34.56 -37.75
C PRO A 372 23.89 34.03 -38.59
N ALA A 373 24.68 33.08 -38.08
CA ALA A 373 25.83 32.55 -38.82
C ALA A 373 25.43 31.71 -40.04
N VAL A 374 24.33 30.95 -39.94
CA VAL A 374 23.81 30.13 -41.05
C VAL A 374 23.38 30.99 -42.26
N PRO A 375 22.52 32.02 -42.13
CA PRO A 375 22.14 32.85 -43.27
C PRO A 375 23.33 33.64 -43.84
N VAL A 376 24.29 34.08 -43.01
CA VAL A 376 25.53 34.71 -43.50
C VAL A 376 26.37 33.71 -44.30
N ALA A 377 26.53 32.47 -43.83
CA ALA A 377 27.25 31.44 -44.57
C ALA A 377 26.56 31.07 -45.88
N VAL A 378 25.22 30.98 -45.88
CA VAL A 378 24.42 30.77 -47.10
C VAL A 378 24.58 31.95 -48.05
N LEU A 379 24.52 33.19 -47.58
CA LEU A 379 24.75 34.38 -48.41
C LEU A 379 26.16 34.39 -49.01
N LEU A 380 27.19 34.03 -48.23
CA LEU A 380 28.56 33.92 -48.72
C LEU A 380 28.71 32.79 -49.75
N LEU A 381 28.00 31.67 -49.60
CA LEU A 381 27.98 30.59 -50.59
C LEU A 381 27.25 31.01 -51.87
N LEU A 382 26.14 31.75 -51.75
CA LEU A 382 25.40 32.29 -52.90
C LEU A 382 26.23 33.35 -53.63
N LEU A 383 26.91 34.25 -52.91
CA LEU A 383 27.84 35.23 -53.49
C LEU A 383 29.05 34.55 -54.14
N ARG A 384 29.60 33.48 -53.53
CA ARG A 384 30.64 32.66 -54.16
C ARG A 384 30.14 31.97 -55.42
N ARG A 385 28.89 31.50 -55.44
CA ARG A 385 28.28 30.89 -56.63
C ARG A 385 28.12 31.92 -57.73
N GLU A 386 27.61 33.11 -57.43
CA GLU A 386 27.50 34.24 -58.37
C GLU A 386 28.87 34.66 -58.92
N LEU A 387 29.89 34.80 -58.08
CA LEU A 387 31.26 35.11 -58.53
C LEU A 387 31.86 34.00 -59.39
N ARG A 388 31.53 32.73 -59.10
CA ARG A 388 31.99 31.58 -59.90
C ARG A 388 31.28 31.53 -61.26
N VAL A 389 29.97 31.83 -61.30
CA VAL A 389 29.19 31.95 -62.53
C VAL A 389 29.64 33.16 -63.36
N ARG A 390 29.94 34.31 -62.74
CA ARG A 390 30.52 35.48 -63.43
C ARG A 390 31.91 35.19 -63.99
N ARG A 391 32.75 34.42 -63.28
CA ARG A 391 34.05 33.95 -63.82
C ARG A 391 33.88 32.97 -64.98
N PHE A 392 32.83 32.13 -64.97
CA PHE A 392 32.51 31.24 -66.07
C PHE A 392 32.00 32.01 -67.29
N ARG A 393 31.09 32.98 -67.07
CA ARG A 393 30.54 33.83 -68.14
C ARG A 393 31.57 34.79 -68.76
N ASN A 394 32.51 35.30 -67.96
CA ASN A 394 33.67 36.04 -68.48
C ASN A 394 34.73 35.11 -69.10
N GLY A 395 34.67 33.79 -68.84
CA GLY A 395 35.53 32.78 -69.48
C GLY A 395 34.98 32.30 -70.81
N GLU A 396 33.65 32.17 -70.95
CA GLU A 396 32.96 31.86 -72.21
C GLU A 396 33.11 33.00 -73.23
N HIS A 397 33.00 34.27 -72.81
CA HIS A 397 33.18 35.41 -73.72
C HIS A 397 34.60 35.54 -74.30
N ILE A 398 35.63 34.98 -73.63
CA ILE A 398 37.02 34.94 -74.12
C ILE A 398 37.26 33.68 -74.98
N ALA A 399 36.44 32.64 -74.83
CA ALA A 399 36.53 31.41 -75.62
C ALA A 399 35.77 31.54 -76.96
N GLU A 400 34.66 32.28 -77.00
CA GLU A 400 33.84 32.51 -78.20
C GLU A 400 34.56 33.44 -79.21
N GLU A 401 35.27 34.48 -78.75
CA GLU A 401 36.13 35.33 -79.61
C GLU A 401 37.33 34.57 -80.21
N ARG A 402 37.71 33.41 -79.66
CA ARG A 402 38.85 32.60 -80.13
C ARG A 402 38.44 31.46 -81.07
N SER A 403 37.16 31.07 -81.09
CA SER A 403 36.64 30.06 -82.03
C SER A 403 36.15 30.67 -83.34
N GLU A 404 35.62 31.90 -83.35
CA GLU A 404 35.21 32.57 -84.60
C GLU A 404 36.40 33.00 -85.47
N GLY A 405 37.59 33.20 -84.87
CA GLY A 405 38.82 33.51 -85.63
C GLY A 405 39.54 32.32 -86.26
N ALA A 406 39.17 31.08 -85.92
CA ALA A 406 39.87 29.87 -86.38
C ALA A 406 39.12 29.10 -87.49
N GLU A 407 37.85 29.40 -87.74
CA GLU A 407 37.07 28.76 -88.82
C GLU A 407 37.04 29.58 -90.12
N GLU A 408 37.53 30.84 -90.13
CA GLU A 408 37.76 31.61 -91.36
C GLU A 408 39.09 31.25 -92.07
N GLU A 409 40.11 30.78 -91.35
CA GLU A 409 41.42 30.41 -91.95
C GLU A 409 41.43 29.02 -92.61
N GLN A 410 40.52 28.10 -92.25
CA GLN A 410 40.52 26.74 -92.82
C GLN A 410 39.73 26.63 -94.14
N LYS A 411 39.11 27.72 -94.61
CA LYS A 411 38.32 27.73 -95.86
C LYS A 411 39.07 28.29 -97.06
N GLU A 412 40.32 28.74 -96.87
CA GLU A 412 41.21 29.23 -97.93
C GLU A 412 42.31 28.22 -98.36
N GLU A 413 42.53 27.11 -97.63
CA GLU A 413 43.56 26.12 -97.99
C GLU A 413 43.06 24.89 -98.79
N ASP A 414 41.75 24.60 -98.81
CA ASP A 414 41.21 23.42 -99.53
C ASP A 414 40.87 23.69 -101.02
N GLU A 415 41.16 24.88 -101.56
CA GLU A 415 41.07 25.19 -103.01
C GLU A 415 42.44 25.28 -103.72
N ALA A 416 43.55 25.00 -103.02
CA ALA A 416 44.88 24.98 -103.63
C ALA A 416 45.48 23.56 -103.68
N GLU A 417 45.34 22.93 -104.85
CA GLU A 417 46.25 21.91 -105.38
C GLU A 417 46.22 20.52 -104.70
N GLY A 418 45.43 19.54 -105.14
CA GLY A 418 44.74 19.47 -106.43
C GLY A 418 45.69 19.42 -107.63
N ASN A 419 46.97 19.06 -107.48
CA ASN A 419 47.87 18.78 -108.61
C ASN A 419 49.12 17.96 -108.21
N ALA A 420 49.45 16.97 -109.04
CA ALA A 420 50.70 16.19 -109.08
C ALA A 420 50.97 15.25 -107.88
N ALA A 421 50.56 13.98 -107.87
CA ALA A 421 50.93 12.88 -108.78
C ALA A 421 52.44 12.55 -108.82
N GLU A 422 52.72 11.28 -108.52
CA GLU A 422 53.83 10.45 -109.00
C GLU A 422 55.29 10.84 -108.68
N ARG A 423 55.90 10.05 -107.78
CA ARG A 423 57.09 9.19 -108.01
C ARG A 423 57.69 8.84 -106.65
N GLY A 424 57.86 7.55 -106.34
CA GLY A 424 59.17 6.88 -106.39
C GLY A 424 59.91 7.14 -105.07
N GLY A 425 60.23 6.15 -104.23
CA GLY A 425 60.92 4.92 -104.55
C GLY A 425 62.32 4.96 -103.93
N SER A 426 62.60 3.99 -103.06
CA SER A 426 63.91 3.45 -102.68
C SER A 426 64.93 4.37 -101.98
N GLU A 427 65.31 4.00 -100.75
CA GLU A 427 66.60 3.36 -100.42
C GLU A 427 66.52 2.62 -99.08
#